data_AF-A0A847IQF1-F1
#
_entry.id   AF-A0A847IQF1-F1
#
_cell.length_a   1.000
_cell.length_b   1.000
_cell.length_c   1.000
_cell.angle_alpha   90.00
_cell.angle_beta   90.00
_cell.angle_gamma   90.00
#
_symmetry.space_group_name_H-M   'P 1'
#
loop_
_entity.id
_entity.type
_entity.pdbx_description
1 polymer ?
#
loop_
_entity_poly.entity_id
_entity_poly.type
_entity_poly.pdbx_seq_one_letter_code
_entity_poly.pdbx_strand_id
1 'polypeptide(L)'
;MGLPYDPSLIQGYDPAANILEQDMEGLGSFLIKQTMGEYRFNNLGVRGKEVVLIKYFDTLCIAADQDVPKEAEVVVPPADRKAVDPIKFTIRQMKPSESLEVCRCIYDSYGYSYANENVYFPERLAAMNQEGKLFSSVAVTPEGEVGGHVAIIFHEKLPAEIGIAVTKRKFRGQGFARESTLFLEDYIKEKGHKGMQVKEVTAHPYTQKFCMKLGYMDCGLLLGHSPKSLSFKGIADTLKQRNSDVLGFRYFVQPEARGLYVPGQHREMIIRLFNNLGVSVDTLTPKYTKPASGPGRMEVVVHSLRSLAEITIFEFGEGAIALLKQEMRKLFIDEIQVFELYLSLNDPLAPPMTTRLEELGFIFTGILPETQIGDALVMQYFNGVYIDYDQIVLVSELAQELLEYIKKNDPRSGS
;
A
#
# COMPACT_ATOMS: atom_id res chain seq x y z
N MET A 1 16.84 4.66 14.19
CA MET A 1 16.42 3.31 13.73
C MET A 1 17.36 2.86 12.61
N GLY A 2 17.85 1.62 12.64
CA GLY A 2 18.86 1.12 11.69
C GLY A 2 18.27 0.26 10.57
N LEU A 3 19.07 -0.02 9.53
CA LEU A 3 18.69 -0.83 8.36
C LEU A 3 18.17 -2.23 8.73
N PRO A 4 17.18 -2.78 7.99
CA PRO A 4 16.82 -4.19 8.08
C PRO A 4 18.06 -5.10 7.95
N TYR A 5 18.18 -6.04 8.88
CA TYR A 5 19.37 -6.85 9.11
C TYR A 5 18.94 -8.23 9.55
N ASP A 6 19.62 -9.26 9.03
CA ASP A 6 19.42 -10.64 9.42
C ASP A 6 20.79 -11.25 9.76
N PRO A 7 21.10 -11.48 11.05
CA PRO A 7 22.38 -12.05 11.46
C PRO A 7 22.55 -13.52 11.04
N SER A 8 21.49 -14.22 10.64
CA SER A 8 21.57 -15.62 10.20
C SER A 8 22.15 -15.77 8.79
N LEU A 9 22.08 -14.71 7.97
CA LEU A 9 22.61 -14.69 6.62
C LEU A 9 24.10 -14.35 6.54
N ILE A 10 24.70 -13.93 7.66
CA ILE A 10 26.12 -13.59 7.71
C ILE A 10 26.92 -14.86 7.93
N GLN A 11 27.86 -15.12 7.02
CA GLN A 11 28.78 -16.24 7.17
C GLN A 11 29.58 -16.09 8.47
N GLY A 12 29.62 -17.16 9.27
CA GLY A 12 30.38 -17.16 10.51
C GLY A 12 31.87 -16.89 10.25
N TYR A 13 32.48 -16.04 11.07
CA TYR A 13 33.93 -15.84 11.05
C TYR A 13 34.63 -17.03 11.70
N ASP A 14 35.57 -17.66 11.00
CA ASP A 14 36.41 -18.74 11.52
C ASP A 14 37.80 -18.18 11.90
N PRO A 15 38.13 -18.08 13.20
CA PRO A 15 39.44 -17.59 13.63
C PRO A 15 40.62 -18.48 13.19
N ALA A 16 40.37 -19.70 12.70
CA ALA A 16 41.39 -20.61 12.20
C ALA A 16 41.62 -20.52 10.67
N ALA A 17 40.76 -19.83 9.93
CA ALA A 17 40.88 -19.70 8.48
C ALA A 17 41.89 -18.60 8.07
N ASN A 18 42.39 -18.67 6.83
CA ASN A 18 43.32 -17.69 6.30
C ASN A 18 42.64 -16.32 6.14
N ILE A 19 43.11 -15.31 6.88
CA ILE A 19 42.58 -13.94 6.89
C ILE A 19 42.56 -13.29 5.49
N LEU A 20 43.47 -13.68 4.59
CA LEU A 20 43.53 -13.12 3.24
C LEU A 20 42.48 -13.73 2.29
N GLU A 21 41.86 -14.84 2.68
CA GLU A 21 40.91 -15.61 1.86
C GLU A 21 39.50 -15.63 2.45
N GLN A 22 39.33 -15.20 3.69
CA GLN A 22 38.04 -15.19 4.37
C GLN A 22 37.34 -13.83 4.29
N ASP A 23 36.02 -13.88 4.17
CA ASP A 23 35.15 -12.72 4.36
C ASP A 23 35.18 -12.24 5.83
N MET A 24 35.32 -10.92 6.00
CA MET A 24 35.39 -10.25 7.29
C MET A 24 34.01 -9.77 7.78
N GLU A 25 32.96 -9.92 6.98
CA GLU A 25 31.59 -9.48 7.31
C GLU A 25 31.06 -10.15 8.60
N GLY A 26 31.50 -11.38 8.90
CA GLY A 26 31.16 -12.13 10.11
C GLY A 26 31.94 -11.77 11.38
N LEU A 27 33.05 -11.02 11.27
CA LEU A 27 33.97 -10.78 12.38
C LEU A 27 33.30 -10.04 13.54
N GLY A 28 32.49 -9.02 13.25
CA GLY A 28 31.78 -8.26 14.28
C GLY A 28 30.82 -9.13 15.10
N SER A 29 30.04 -9.97 14.42
CA SER A 29 29.11 -10.91 15.08
C SER A 29 29.88 -11.97 15.90
N PHE A 30 31.02 -12.44 15.40
CA PHE A 30 31.90 -13.35 16.14
C PHE A 30 32.44 -12.70 17.42
N LEU A 31 32.99 -11.49 17.32
CA LEU A 31 33.52 -10.75 18.47
C LEU A 31 32.43 -10.48 19.52
N ILE A 32 31.21 -10.12 19.09
CA ILE A 32 30.07 -9.93 20.01
C ILE A 32 29.74 -11.25 20.73
N LYS A 33 29.69 -12.38 20.02
CA LYS A 33 29.41 -13.69 20.63
C LYS A 33 30.52 -14.17 21.59
N GLN A 34 31.77 -13.79 21.33
CA GLN A 34 32.90 -14.10 22.23
C GLN A 34 32.93 -13.19 23.47
N THR A 35 32.50 -11.95 23.31
CA THR A 35 32.58 -10.94 24.37
C THR A 35 31.33 -10.89 25.23
N MET A 36 30.14 -11.14 24.71
CA MET A 36 28.88 -11.05 25.45
C MET A 36 28.47 -12.42 26.00
N GLY A 37 27.82 -12.43 27.17
CA GLY A 37 27.23 -13.64 27.73
C GLY A 37 25.99 -14.09 26.97
N GLU A 38 25.17 -13.13 26.51
CA GLU A 38 24.10 -13.38 25.55
C GLU A 38 24.08 -12.32 24.45
N TYR A 39 23.70 -12.75 23.25
CA TYR A 39 23.45 -11.90 22.10
C TYR A 39 22.10 -12.28 21.51
N ARG A 40 21.17 -11.33 21.47
CA ARG A 40 19.86 -11.50 20.83
C ARG A 40 19.60 -10.37 19.85
N PHE A 41 19.04 -10.72 18.70
CA PHE A 41 18.61 -9.76 17.69
C PHE A 41 17.10 -9.94 17.48
N ASN A 42 16.34 -8.87 17.63
CA ASN A 42 14.89 -8.86 17.50
C ASN A 42 14.49 -7.93 16.36
N ASN A 43 13.83 -8.45 15.31
CA ASN A 43 13.17 -7.64 14.30
C ASN A 43 11.76 -7.26 14.82
N LEU A 44 11.49 -5.96 14.96
CA LEU A 44 10.27 -5.42 15.57
C LEU A 44 9.33 -4.78 14.52
N GLY A 45 9.54 -5.07 13.23
CA GLY A 45 8.66 -4.60 12.15
C GLY A 45 8.65 -3.09 12.04
N VAL A 46 7.46 -2.47 12.08
CA VAL A 46 7.32 -1.00 12.02
C VAL A 46 7.99 -0.27 13.19
N ARG A 47 8.28 -0.97 14.30
CA ARG A 47 8.99 -0.40 15.46
C ARG A 47 10.52 -0.47 15.32
N GLY A 48 11.02 -1.03 14.22
CA GLY A 48 12.44 -1.11 13.92
C GLY A 48 13.07 -2.44 14.31
N LYS A 49 14.26 -2.36 14.92
CA LYS A 49 15.03 -3.52 15.36
C LYS A 49 15.66 -3.25 16.72
N GLU A 50 15.88 -4.32 17.48
CA GLU A 50 16.51 -4.29 18.79
C GLU A 50 17.67 -5.29 18.82
N VAL A 51 18.78 -4.86 19.41
CA VAL A 51 19.94 -5.70 19.71
C VAL A 51 20.07 -5.74 21.23
N VAL A 52 19.96 -6.92 21.82
CA VAL A 52 20.15 -7.13 23.25
C VAL A 52 21.51 -7.80 23.46
N LEU A 53 22.39 -7.09 24.16
CA LEU A 53 23.70 -7.58 24.59
C LEU A 53 23.68 -7.74 26.10
N ILE A 54 23.81 -8.97 26.59
CA ILE A 54 23.91 -9.24 28.03
C ILE A 54 25.33 -9.66 28.33
N LYS A 55 26.00 -8.96 29.24
CA LYS A 55 27.33 -9.33 29.72
C LYS A 55 27.23 -9.79 31.16
N TYR A 56 27.60 -11.04 31.42
CA TYR A 56 27.81 -11.54 32.76
C TYR A 56 29.18 -11.09 33.25
N PHE A 57 29.22 -10.48 34.43
CA PHE A 57 30.45 -10.06 35.10
C PHE A 57 30.58 -10.81 36.43
N ASP A 58 31.77 -11.32 36.70
CA ASP A 58 32.09 -11.98 37.98
C ASP A 58 32.64 -10.98 39.01
N THR A 59 32.40 -9.68 38.82
CA THR A 59 32.95 -8.58 39.63
C THR A 59 31.83 -7.63 40.09
N LEU A 60 31.92 -7.16 41.34
CA LEU A 60 30.93 -6.28 41.98
C LEU A 60 30.97 -4.81 41.48
N CYS A 61 31.96 -4.43 40.68
CA CYS A 61 32.14 -3.07 40.18
C CYS A 61 32.53 -3.12 38.69
N ILE A 62 31.71 -2.52 37.83
CA ILE A 62 31.85 -2.63 36.36
C ILE A 62 32.46 -1.36 35.75
N ALA A 63 32.47 -0.22 36.46
CA ALA A 63 33.27 0.96 36.13
C ALA A 63 33.32 1.94 37.32
N ALA A 64 34.51 2.37 37.72
CA ALA A 64 34.72 3.62 38.44
C ALA A 64 35.38 4.57 37.43
N ASP A 65 34.75 5.73 37.22
CA ASP A 65 35.16 6.81 36.33
C ASP A 65 35.32 6.44 34.85
N GLN A 66 34.32 6.76 34.05
CA GLN A 66 34.46 6.86 32.59
C GLN A 66 33.87 8.16 32.07
N ASP A 67 34.63 8.82 31.21
CA ASP A 67 34.18 9.95 30.41
C ASP A 67 33.01 9.56 29.51
N VAL A 68 32.05 10.48 29.39
CA VAL A 68 30.88 10.34 28.52
C VAL A 68 31.34 10.18 27.06
N PRO A 69 30.89 9.14 26.32
CA PRO A 69 31.19 9.01 24.90
C PRO A 69 30.61 10.21 24.14
N LYS A 70 31.43 10.87 23.33
CA LYS A 70 30.95 11.89 22.38
C LYS A 70 30.09 11.22 21.31
N GLU A 71 28.92 11.80 21.03
CA GLU A 71 28.02 11.36 19.98
C GLU A 71 28.74 11.27 18.62
N ALA A 72 28.47 10.19 17.89
CA ALA A 72 28.98 10.02 16.53
C ALA A 72 28.32 11.03 15.59
N GLU A 73 29.13 11.73 14.79
CA GLU A 73 28.63 12.65 13.76
C GLU A 73 27.77 11.90 12.75
N VAL A 74 26.54 12.37 12.59
CA VAL A 74 25.61 11.88 11.57
C VAL A 74 26.08 12.39 10.21
N VAL A 75 26.72 11.51 9.43
CA VAL A 75 27.08 11.80 8.04
C VAL A 75 25.80 11.91 7.21
N VAL A 76 25.47 13.14 6.83
CA VAL A 76 24.35 13.43 5.91
C VAL A 76 24.78 13.05 4.49
N PRO A 77 23.98 12.28 3.73
CA PRO A 77 24.31 11.97 2.34
C PRO A 77 24.27 13.23 1.48
N PRO A 78 25.17 13.38 0.47
CA PRO A 78 25.14 14.52 -0.43
C PRO A 78 23.82 14.55 -1.21
N ALA A 79 23.13 15.68 -1.13
CA ALA A 79 22.06 16.04 -2.04
C ALA A 79 22.72 16.61 -3.31
N ASP A 80 22.89 15.75 -4.31
CA ASP A 80 22.83 16.10 -5.73
C ASP A 80 23.38 14.93 -6.55
N ARG A 81 22.61 14.47 -7.54
CA ARG A 81 23.16 13.59 -8.58
C ARG A 81 22.79 14.11 -9.95
N LYS A 82 23.84 14.36 -10.74
CA LYS A 82 23.79 14.50 -12.20
C LYS A 82 23.18 13.25 -12.81
N ALA A 83 22.57 13.41 -13.99
CA ALA A 83 22.10 12.31 -14.82
C ALA A 83 23.21 11.27 -14.98
N VAL A 84 22.94 10.05 -14.53
CA VAL A 84 23.84 8.91 -14.65
C VAL A 84 23.63 8.30 -16.03
N ASP A 85 24.71 7.91 -16.70
CA ASP A 85 24.65 7.19 -17.98
C ASP A 85 23.66 6.01 -17.90
N PRO A 86 22.98 5.66 -19.02
CA PRO A 86 22.04 4.54 -19.04
C PRO A 86 22.67 3.25 -18.53
N ILE A 87 22.13 2.70 -17.45
CA ILE A 87 22.61 1.46 -16.83
C ILE A 87 21.89 0.29 -17.49
N LYS A 88 22.62 -0.76 -17.86
CA LYS A 88 22.01 -2.03 -18.30
C LYS A 88 21.39 -2.72 -17.08
N PHE A 89 20.23 -3.36 -17.24
CA PHE A 89 19.60 -4.14 -16.17
C PHE A 89 18.72 -5.24 -16.76
N THR A 90 18.29 -6.16 -15.90
CA THR A 90 17.31 -7.19 -16.24
C THR A 90 16.14 -7.13 -15.26
N ILE A 91 14.94 -7.38 -15.76
CA ILE A 91 13.74 -7.56 -14.94
C ILE A 91 13.42 -9.06 -14.87
N ARG A 92 13.15 -9.54 -13.67
CA ARG A 92 12.70 -10.91 -13.45
C ARG A 92 11.93 -11.05 -12.14
N GLN A 93 11.31 -12.20 -11.94
CA GLN A 93 10.74 -12.57 -10.65
C GLN A 93 11.81 -12.55 -9.55
N MET A 94 11.40 -12.08 -8.37
CA MET A 94 12.20 -12.09 -7.14
C MET A 94 12.50 -13.53 -6.70
N LYS A 95 13.75 -13.80 -6.33
CA LYS A 95 14.13 -15.05 -5.65
C LYS A 95 13.94 -14.90 -4.14
N PRO A 96 13.59 -15.96 -3.39
CA PRO A 96 13.45 -15.88 -1.93
C PRO A 96 14.68 -15.32 -1.20
N SER A 97 15.89 -15.62 -1.68
CA SER A 97 17.16 -15.13 -1.13
C SER A 97 17.37 -13.62 -1.28
N GLU A 98 16.58 -12.95 -2.11
CA GLU A 98 16.67 -11.50 -2.37
C GLU A 98 15.73 -10.68 -1.47
N SER A 99 14.91 -11.36 -0.66
CA SER A 99 13.93 -10.73 0.22
C SER A 99 14.54 -9.68 1.16
N LEU A 100 15.71 -9.95 1.74
CA LEU A 100 16.40 -8.99 2.61
C LEU A 100 16.78 -7.70 1.87
N GLU A 101 17.29 -7.84 0.65
CA GLU A 101 17.70 -6.69 -0.15
C GLU A 101 16.49 -5.86 -0.62
N VAL A 102 15.37 -6.52 -0.90
CA VAL A 102 14.09 -5.85 -1.15
C VAL A 102 13.60 -5.10 0.09
N CYS A 103 13.63 -5.72 1.28
CA CYS A 103 13.27 -5.05 2.54
C CYS A 103 14.12 -3.78 2.77
N ARG A 104 15.42 -3.84 2.46
CA ARG A 104 16.33 -2.67 2.53
C ARG A 104 15.94 -1.60 1.52
N CYS A 105 15.62 -1.97 0.28
CA CYS A 105 15.17 -1.03 -0.76
C CYS A 105 13.87 -0.29 -0.34
N ILE A 106 12.95 -1.01 0.31
CA ILE A 106 11.71 -0.43 0.84
C ILE A 106 12.02 0.53 2.00
N TYR A 107 12.88 0.13 2.94
CA TYR A 107 13.33 0.97 4.04
C TYR A 107 14.04 2.27 3.58
N ASP A 108 14.80 2.20 2.48
CA ASP A 108 15.47 3.38 1.91
C ASP A 108 14.46 4.41 1.38
N SER A 109 13.30 3.95 0.92
CA SER A 109 12.24 4.80 0.38
C SER A 109 11.26 5.30 1.45
N TYR A 110 10.90 4.46 2.43
CA TYR A 110 9.83 4.75 3.39
C TYR A 110 10.28 4.72 4.87
N GLY A 111 11.50 4.29 5.17
CA GLY A 111 11.89 3.95 6.55
C GLY A 111 11.01 2.84 7.09
N TYR A 112 10.51 3.01 8.31
CA TYR A 112 9.53 2.11 8.93
C TYR A 112 8.08 2.63 8.83
N SER A 113 7.83 3.63 7.97
CA SER A 113 6.52 4.29 7.87
C SER A 113 5.51 3.59 6.95
N TYR A 114 5.96 2.62 6.13
CA TYR A 114 5.09 1.83 5.28
C TYR A 114 4.15 0.96 6.11
N ALA A 115 2.84 1.05 5.86
CA ALA A 115 1.83 0.42 6.71
C ALA A 115 1.72 -1.11 6.55
N ASN A 116 2.26 -1.68 5.48
CA ASN A 116 2.36 -3.14 5.36
C ASN A 116 3.61 -3.63 6.10
N GLU A 117 3.45 -4.03 7.36
CA GLU A 117 4.56 -4.48 8.21
C GLU A 117 5.34 -5.68 7.64
N ASN A 118 4.68 -6.54 6.86
CA ASN A 118 5.32 -7.75 6.32
C ASN A 118 6.52 -7.45 5.43
N VAL A 119 6.58 -6.25 4.84
CA VAL A 119 7.69 -5.84 3.97
C VAL A 119 9.01 -5.60 4.72
N TYR A 120 8.99 -5.60 6.06
CA TYR A 120 10.19 -5.46 6.91
C TYR A 120 10.74 -6.79 7.44
N PHE A 121 10.04 -7.89 7.16
CA PHE A 121 10.43 -9.25 7.56
C PHE A 121 10.77 -10.04 6.28
N PRO A 122 12.05 -10.23 5.94
CA PRO A 122 12.47 -10.93 4.73
C PRO A 122 11.81 -12.30 4.55
N GLU A 123 11.69 -13.06 5.64
CA GLU A 123 11.05 -14.37 5.69
C GLU A 123 9.55 -14.31 5.36
N ARG A 124 8.84 -13.28 5.85
CA ARG A 124 7.42 -13.08 5.54
C ARG A 124 7.23 -12.64 4.10
N LEU A 125 8.07 -11.73 3.61
CA LEU A 125 8.04 -11.27 2.22
C LEU A 125 8.28 -12.45 1.26
N ALA A 126 9.26 -13.32 1.56
CA ALA A 126 9.53 -14.52 0.80
C ALA A 126 8.35 -15.50 0.83
N ALA A 127 7.78 -15.76 2.02
CA ALA A 127 6.61 -16.64 2.18
C ALA A 127 5.39 -16.12 1.40
N MET A 128 5.09 -14.82 1.46
CA MET A 128 3.97 -14.22 0.71
C MET A 128 4.13 -14.39 -0.81
N ASN A 129 5.35 -14.35 -1.34
CA ASN A 129 5.61 -14.63 -2.74
C ASN A 129 5.43 -16.12 -3.09
N GLN A 130 5.83 -17.02 -2.19
CA GLN A 130 5.66 -18.47 -2.38
C GLN A 130 4.20 -18.89 -2.30
N GLU A 131 3.43 -18.28 -1.41
CA GLU A 131 1.99 -18.54 -1.21
C GLU A 131 1.11 -17.88 -2.27
N GLY A 132 1.68 -17.05 -3.17
CA GLY A 132 0.92 -16.35 -4.21
C GLY A 132 0.11 -15.14 -3.70
N LYS A 133 0.36 -14.68 -2.46
CA LYS A 133 -0.21 -13.41 -1.93
C LYS A 133 0.45 -12.18 -2.55
N LEU A 134 1.71 -12.34 -2.97
CA LEU A 134 2.46 -11.35 -3.75
C LEU A 134 3.04 -11.99 -5.00
N PHE A 135 3.18 -11.21 -6.06
CA PHE A 135 4.08 -11.53 -7.16
C PHE A 135 5.06 -10.38 -7.37
N SER A 136 6.31 -10.61 -6.95
CA SER A 136 7.36 -9.58 -6.93
C SER A 136 8.29 -9.70 -8.13
N SER A 137 8.56 -8.56 -8.75
CA SER A 137 9.65 -8.36 -9.71
C SER A 137 10.81 -7.62 -9.06
N VAL A 138 12.03 -7.90 -9.53
CA VAL A 138 13.24 -7.17 -9.18
C VAL A 138 13.95 -6.69 -10.44
N ALA A 139 14.51 -5.49 -10.38
CA ALA A 139 15.40 -4.95 -11.39
C ALA A 139 16.85 -5.12 -10.94
N VAL A 140 17.64 -5.86 -11.70
CA VAL A 140 18.98 -6.33 -11.30
C VAL A 140 20.04 -5.86 -12.28
N THR A 141 21.11 -5.25 -11.77
CA THR A 141 22.26 -4.78 -12.57
C THR A 141 23.17 -5.96 -12.98
N PRO A 142 24.11 -5.80 -13.94
CA PRO A 142 25.06 -6.85 -14.34
C PRO A 142 25.93 -7.34 -13.19
N GLU A 143 26.18 -6.49 -12.20
CA GLU A 143 26.94 -6.79 -10.98
C GLU A 143 26.11 -7.60 -9.96
N GLY A 144 24.84 -7.90 -10.28
CA GLY A 144 23.94 -8.66 -9.41
C GLY A 144 23.21 -7.83 -8.37
N GLU A 145 23.32 -6.50 -8.40
CA GLU A 145 22.66 -5.64 -7.42
C GLU A 145 21.16 -5.47 -7.74
N VAL A 146 20.30 -5.73 -6.75
CA VAL A 146 18.88 -5.36 -6.81
C VAL A 146 18.75 -3.85 -6.69
N GLY A 147 18.38 -3.18 -7.77
CA GLY A 147 18.22 -1.73 -7.80
C GLY A 147 16.78 -1.23 -7.68
N GLY A 148 15.80 -2.11 -7.83
CA GLY A 148 14.39 -1.80 -7.65
C GLY A 148 13.53 -3.04 -7.46
N HIS A 149 12.35 -2.83 -6.88
CA HIS A 149 11.35 -3.86 -6.65
C HIS A 149 9.96 -3.28 -6.94
N VAL A 150 9.14 -4.07 -7.62
CA VAL A 150 7.71 -3.79 -7.77
C VAL A 150 6.96 -5.10 -7.54
N ALA A 151 5.85 -5.07 -6.82
CA ALA A 151 5.02 -6.25 -6.58
C ALA A 151 3.54 -6.01 -6.82
N ILE A 152 2.89 -7.05 -7.34
CA ILE A 152 1.44 -7.20 -7.30
C ILE A 152 1.04 -7.71 -5.92
N ILE A 153 0.00 -7.11 -5.33
CA ILE A 153 -0.72 -7.60 -4.17
C ILE A 153 -2.01 -8.26 -4.65
N PHE A 154 -2.24 -9.51 -4.23
CA PHE A 154 -3.48 -10.21 -4.47
C PHE A 154 -4.41 -10.02 -3.28
N HIS A 155 -5.53 -9.34 -3.54
CA HIS A 155 -6.59 -9.16 -2.56
C HIS A 155 -7.64 -10.26 -2.73
N GLU A 156 -8.28 -10.66 -1.64
CA GLU A 156 -9.32 -11.70 -1.70
C GLU A 156 -10.58 -11.22 -2.44
N LYS A 157 -10.91 -9.93 -2.32
CA LYS A 157 -12.18 -9.36 -2.81
C LYS A 157 -12.05 -8.24 -3.83
N LEU A 158 -10.86 -7.66 -3.95
CA LEU A 158 -10.59 -6.54 -4.85
C LEU A 158 -9.71 -7.02 -6.01
N PRO A 159 -9.68 -6.31 -7.14
CA PRO A 159 -8.73 -6.60 -8.22
C PRO A 159 -7.30 -6.63 -7.70
N ALA A 160 -6.42 -7.38 -8.38
CA ALA A 160 -4.99 -7.35 -8.12
C ALA A 160 -4.48 -5.90 -8.15
N GLU A 161 -3.51 -5.57 -7.30
CA GLU A 161 -3.01 -4.20 -7.13
C GLU A 161 -1.52 -4.12 -7.38
N ILE A 162 -1.04 -3.13 -8.15
CA ILE A 162 0.38 -2.73 -8.08
C ILE A 162 0.56 -1.96 -6.76
N GLY A 163 0.90 -2.69 -5.70
CA GLY A 163 0.80 -2.16 -4.35
C GLY A 163 2.14 -1.92 -3.65
N ILE A 164 3.28 -2.31 -4.25
CA ILE A 164 4.60 -2.01 -3.70
C ILE A 164 5.50 -1.62 -4.87
N ALA A 165 6.03 -0.41 -4.88
CA ALA A 165 6.96 0.05 -5.91
C ALA A 165 8.08 0.89 -5.30
N VAL A 166 9.32 0.42 -5.44
CA VAL A 166 10.52 1.09 -4.94
C VAL A 166 11.69 1.00 -5.91
N THR A 167 12.47 2.06 -5.95
CA THR A 167 13.72 2.10 -6.72
C THR A 167 14.76 2.82 -5.88
N LYS A 168 15.91 2.17 -5.67
CA LYS A 168 17.03 2.77 -4.93
C LYS A 168 17.36 4.11 -5.57
N ARG A 169 17.66 5.12 -4.74
CA ARG A 169 17.87 6.51 -5.19
C ARG A 169 18.87 6.62 -6.34
N LYS A 170 19.95 5.82 -6.31
CA LYS A 170 20.99 5.80 -7.35
C LYS A 170 20.53 5.32 -8.74
N PHE A 171 19.41 4.60 -8.83
CA PHE A 171 18.87 4.04 -10.08
C PHE A 171 17.55 4.70 -10.52
N ARG A 172 17.09 5.75 -9.83
CA ARG A 172 15.90 6.49 -10.24
C ARG A 172 16.12 7.14 -11.60
N GLY A 173 15.09 7.16 -12.42
CA GLY A 173 15.17 7.68 -13.80
C GLY A 173 15.73 6.70 -14.83
N GLN A 174 16.19 5.51 -14.44
CA GLN A 174 16.74 4.48 -15.34
C GLN A 174 15.66 3.58 -15.97
N GLY A 175 14.37 3.79 -15.67
CA GLY A 175 13.26 3.00 -16.20
C GLY A 175 12.91 1.73 -15.41
N PHE A 176 13.57 1.46 -14.28
CA PHE A 176 13.38 0.24 -13.48
C PHE A 176 11.91 -0.02 -13.13
N ALA A 177 11.23 0.98 -12.55
CA ALA A 177 9.82 0.86 -12.18
C ALA A 177 8.90 0.58 -13.38
N ARG A 178 9.19 1.20 -14.55
CA ARG A 178 8.41 1.00 -15.78
C ARG A 178 8.54 -0.43 -16.28
N GLU A 179 9.77 -0.89 -16.51
CA GLU A 179 10.00 -2.23 -17.05
C GLU A 179 9.56 -3.33 -16.07
N SER A 180 9.75 -3.11 -14.74
CA SER A 180 9.17 -3.96 -13.71
C SER A 180 7.65 -4.04 -13.80
N THR A 181 6.97 -2.92 -13.98
CA THR A 181 5.50 -2.89 -14.08
C THR A 181 5.03 -3.61 -15.34
N LEU A 182 5.67 -3.42 -16.49
CA LEU A 182 5.32 -4.12 -17.72
C LEU A 182 5.47 -5.64 -17.58
N PHE A 183 6.55 -6.11 -16.94
CA PHE A 183 6.74 -7.53 -16.62
C PHE A 183 5.61 -8.09 -15.74
N LEU A 184 5.16 -7.32 -14.74
CA LEU A 184 4.05 -7.71 -13.87
C LEU A 184 2.71 -7.72 -14.62
N GLU A 185 2.49 -6.77 -15.52
CA GLU A 185 1.30 -6.74 -16.37
C GLU A 185 1.23 -7.93 -17.32
N ASP A 186 2.36 -8.38 -17.86
CA ASP A 186 2.37 -9.57 -18.71
C ASP A 186 2.04 -10.83 -17.90
N TYR A 187 2.60 -10.96 -16.70
CA TYR A 187 2.23 -12.05 -15.78
C TYR A 187 0.74 -12.06 -15.43
N ILE A 188 0.15 -10.92 -15.08
CA ILE A 188 -1.26 -10.87 -14.65
C ILE A 188 -2.22 -11.13 -15.82
N LYS A 189 -1.84 -10.72 -17.04
CA LYS A 189 -2.55 -11.06 -18.29
C LYS A 189 -2.50 -12.56 -18.57
N GLU A 190 -1.34 -13.19 -18.43
CA GLU A 190 -1.19 -14.65 -18.59
C GLU A 190 -2.04 -15.43 -17.59
N LYS A 191 -2.27 -14.87 -16.39
CA LYS A 191 -3.17 -15.42 -15.37
C LYS A 191 -4.66 -15.18 -15.66
N GLY A 192 -5.00 -14.51 -16.76
CA GLY A 192 -6.38 -14.30 -17.21
C GLY A 192 -7.11 -13.19 -16.47
N HIS A 193 -6.41 -12.33 -15.72
CA HIS A 193 -7.03 -11.14 -15.14
C HIS A 193 -7.34 -10.12 -16.23
N LYS A 194 -8.53 -9.51 -16.14
CA LYS A 194 -8.97 -8.50 -17.11
C LYS A 194 -8.33 -7.13 -16.91
N GLY A 195 -7.82 -6.86 -15.72
CA GLY A 195 -7.24 -5.57 -15.36
C GLY A 195 -6.58 -5.60 -13.98
N MET A 196 -5.99 -4.47 -13.61
CA MET A 196 -5.28 -4.27 -12.35
C MET A 196 -5.56 -2.87 -11.80
N GLN A 197 -5.67 -2.75 -10.48
CA GLN A 197 -5.80 -1.46 -9.81
C GLN A 197 -4.44 -0.94 -9.33
N VAL A 198 -4.38 0.34 -9.01
CA VAL A 198 -3.26 1.01 -8.36
C VAL A 198 -3.79 2.10 -7.43
N LYS A 199 -3.09 2.33 -6.32
CA LYS A 199 -3.38 3.42 -5.38
C LYS A 199 -2.24 4.43 -5.45
N GLU A 200 -2.55 5.61 -5.97
CA GLU A 200 -1.56 6.60 -6.33
C GLU A 200 -1.60 7.74 -5.31
N VAL A 201 -0.54 7.85 -4.52
CA VAL A 201 -0.48 8.80 -3.41
C VAL A 201 -0.69 10.24 -3.86
N THR A 202 -1.42 11.01 -3.05
CA THR A 202 -1.71 12.43 -3.32
C THR A 202 -0.77 13.38 -2.57
N ALA A 203 0.21 12.86 -1.83
CA ALA A 203 1.30 13.65 -1.26
C ALA A 203 2.23 14.26 -2.33
N HIS A 204 2.31 13.67 -3.53
CA HIS A 204 3.15 14.13 -4.63
C HIS A 204 2.65 13.60 -5.99
N PRO A 205 2.98 14.26 -7.12
CA PRO A 205 2.43 13.90 -8.43
C PRO A 205 3.15 12.72 -9.13
N TYR A 206 4.24 12.18 -8.56
CA TYR A 206 5.14 11.29 -9.31
C TYR A 206 4.51 9.95 -9.70
N THR A 207 3.89 9.25 -8.74
CA THR A 207 3.20 7.98 -9.00
C THR A 207 2.05 8.21 -9.96
N GLN A 208 1.31 9.32 -9.82
CA GLN A 208 0.20 9.63 -10.72
C GLN A 208 0.63 9.83 -12.17
N LYS A 209 1.66 10.65 -12.40
CA LYS A 209 2.24 10.83 -13.75
C LYS A 209 2.81 9.53 -14.33
N PHE A 210 3.33 8.65 -13.48
CA PHE A 210 3.86 7.35 -13.88
C PHE A 210 2.73 6.40 -14.32
N CYS A 211 1.69 6.25 -13.50
CA CYS A 211 0.54 5.39 -13.79
C CYS A 211 -0.24 5.86 -15.03
N MET A 212 -0.47 7.16 -15.18
CA MET A 212 -1.09 7.73 -16.39
C MET A 212 -0.31 7.39 -17.66
N LYS A 213 1.04 7.46 -17.63
CA LYS A 213 1.89 7.08 -18.78
C LYS A 213 1.83 5.60 -19.10
N LEU A 214 1.50 4.78 -18.11
CA LEU A 214 1.23 3.35 -18.28
C LEU A 214 -0.23 3.08 -18.64
N GLY A 215 -1.08 4.09 -18.81
CA GLY A 215 -2.48 3.90 -19.19
C GLY A 215 -3.39 3.41 -18.06
N TYR A 216 -2.99 3.60 -16.79
CA TYR A 216 -3.95 3.57 -15.70
C TYR A 216 -4.78 4.84 -15.74
N MET A 217 -6.08 4.66 -15.58
CA MET A 217 -7.07 5.71 -15.69
C MET A 217 -7.78 5.86 -14.34
N ASP A 218 -7.89 7.09 -13.87
CA ASP A 218 -8.49 7.40 -12.57
C ASP A 218 -9.97 7.01 -12.55
N CYS A 219 -10.39 6.35 -11.47
CA CYS A 219 -11.77 5.91 -11.26
C CYS A 219 -12.29 6.15 -9.85
N GLY A 220 -11.47 6.67 -8.94
CA GLY A 220 -11.92 7.04 -7.60
C GLY A 220 -10.87 7.80 -6.79
N LEU A 221 -11.28 8.21 -5.60
CA LEU A 221 -10.41 8.79 -4.57
C LEU A 221 -10.63 8.01 -3.26
N LEU A 222 -9.54 7.57 -2.65
CA LEU A 222 -9.53 6.99 -1.31
C LEU A 222 -8.98 8.03 -0.35
N LEU A 223 -9.88 8.84 0.22
CA LEU A 223 -9.52 9.95 1.09
C LEU A 223 -9.03 9.43 2.45
N GLY A 224 -7.90 9.98 2.94
CA GLY A 224 -7.33 9.58 4.22
C GLY A 224 -6.95 8.10 4.33
N HIS A 225 -6.74 7.41 3.20
CA HIS A 225 -6.43 5.98 3.11
C HIS A 225 -5.26 5.55 3.99
N SER A 226 -4.17 6.33 3.95
CA SER A 226 -2.95 6.04 4.70
C SER A 226 -2.77 6.96 5.90
N PRO A 227 -2.18 6.47 7.01
CA PRO A 227 -2.01 7.26 8.22
C PRO A 227 -1.06 8.44 7.99
N LYS A 228 -1.22 9.50 8.79
CA LYS A 228 -0.34 10.69 8.76
C LYS A 228 1.13 10.38 9.07
N SER A 229 1.39 9.26 9.74
CA SER A 229 2.74 8.76 10.04
C SER A 229 3.49 8.23 8.81
N LEU A 230 2.82 8.04 7.67
CA LEU A 230 3.46 7.67 6.41
C LEU A 230 4.48 8.76 6.00
N SER A 231 5.64 8.34 5.52
CA SER A 231 6.74 9.23 5.13
C SER A 231 7.38 8.76 3.82
N PHE A 232 7.52 9.69 2.87
CA PHE A 232 8.18 9.46 1.59
C PHE A 232 9.58 10.08 1.62
N LYS A 233 10.60 9.30 2.00
CA LYS A 233 11.94 9.83 2.28
C LYS A 233 12.54 10.61 1.10
N GLY A 234 12.85 11.88 1.33
CA GLY A 234 13.39 12.81 0.34
C GLY A 234 12.38 13.35 -0.67
N ILE A 235 11.08 13.19 -0.42
CA ILE A 235 9.99 13.74 -1.26
C ILE A 235 8.96 14.46 -0.39
N ALA A 236 8.38 13.75 0.57
CA ALA A 236 7.39 14.24 1.52
C ALA A 236 7.62 13.51 2.85
N ASP A 237 8.65 13.94 3.57
CA ASP A 237 9.13 13.29 4.81
C ASP A 237 8.11 13.40 5.95
N THR A 238 7.25 14.42 5.92
CA THR A 238 6.15 14.60 6.87
C THR A 238 4.89 14.97 6.13
N LEU A 239 3.77 14.38 6.54
CA LEU A 239 2.46 14.70 6.01
C LEU A 239 1.72 15.62 6.98
N LYS A 240 0.95 16.57 6.44
CA LYS A 240 0.12 17.47 7.26
C LYS A 240 -1.15 16.79 7.77
N GLN A 241 -1.66 15.82 7.01
CA GLN A 241 -2.85 15.02 7.31
C GLN A 241 -2.66 13.56 6.91
N ARG A 242 -3.68 12.73 7.10
CA ARG A 242 -3.74 11.37 6.53
C ARG A 242 -3.62 11.46 5.00
N ASN A 243 -2.81 10.62 4.37
CA ASN A 243 -2.63 10.66 2.93
C ASN A 243 -3.83 10.02 2.22
N SER A 244 -4.33 10.74 1.22
CA SER A 244 -5.33 10.23 0.27
C SER A 244 -4.65 9.60 -0.94
N ASP A 245 -5.33 8.69 -1.62
CA ASP A 245 -4.84 8.06 -2.85
C ASP A 245 -5.84 8.25 -3.99
N VAL A 246 -5.34 8.48 -5.21
CA VAL A 246 -6.12 8.32 -6.43
C VAL A 246 -6.21 6.83 -6.72
N LEU A 247 -7.43 6.34 -6.91
CA LEU A 247 -7.69 4.98 -7.33
C LEU A 247 -7.64 4.93 -8.85
N GLY A 248 -6.62 4.28 -9.39
CA GLY A 248 -6.45 4.04 -10.82
C GLY A 248 -6.80 2.59 -11.17
N PHE A 249 -7.36 2.38 -12.35
CA PHE A 249 -7.59 1.05 -12.90
C PHE A 249 -7.16 1.00 -14.37
N ARG A 250 -6.61 -0.15 -14.78
CA ARG A 250 -6.29 -0.41 -16.18
C ARG A 250 -6.87 -1.76 -16.61
N TYR A 251 -7.67 -1.74 -17.66
CA TYR A 251 -8.03 -2.96 -18.38
C TYR A 251 -6.90 -3.39 -19.32
N PHE A 252 -6.65 -4.69 -19.40
CA PHE A 252 -5.69 -5.28 -20.34
C PHE A 252 -6.34 -5.80 -21.62
N VAL A 253 -7.67 -5.89 -21.61
CA VAL A 253 -8.51 -6.24 -22.76
C VAL A 253 -9.58 -5.17 -22.92
N GLN A 254 -10.06 -4.95 -24.13
CA GLN A 254 -11.15 -4.01 -24.37
C GLN A 254 -12.37 -4.43 -23.51
N PRO A 255 -12.86 -3.58 -22.60
CA PRO A 255 -13.99 -3.96 -21.76
C PRO A 255 -15.29 -3.91 -22.56
N GLU A 256 -16.21 -4.81 -22.21
CA GLU A 256 -17.57 -4.82 -22.76
C GLU A 256 -18.44 -3.72 -22.15
N ALA A 257 -19.49 -3.31 -22.87
CA ALA A 257 -20.52 -2.43 -22.34
C ALA A 257 -21.23 -3.07 -21.14
N ARG A 258 -21.63 -2.25 -20.16
CA ARG A 258 -22.19 -2.72 -18.88
C ARG A 258 -23.59 -2.18 -18.66
N GLY A 259 -24.51 -3.07 -18.32
CA GLY A 259 -25.79 -2.69 -17.73
C GLY A 259 -25.66 -2.56 -16.21
N LEU A 260 -25.78 -1.36 -15.65
CA LEU A 260 -25.59 -1.10 -14.21
C LEU A 260 -26.80 -0.39 -13.58
N TYR A 261 -27.07 -0.68 -12.30
CA TYR A 261 -28.08 0.01 -11.49
C TYR A 261 -27.44 1.20 -10.78
N VAL A 262 -27.40 2.33 -11.46
CA VAL A 262 -26.67 3.51 -11.01
C VAL A 262 -27.55 4.41 -10.11
N PRO A 263 -27.09 4.83 -8.92
CA PRO A 263 -27.79 5.80 -8.08
C PRO A 263 -28.00 7.13 -8.83
N GLY A 264 -29.24 7.63 -8.83
CA GLY A 264 -29.63 8.80 -9.64
C GLY A 264 -28.81 10.05 -9.34
N GLN A 265 -28.51 10.30 -8.06
CA GLN A 265 -27.75 11.45 -7.57
C GLN A 265 -26.27 11.46 -8.02
N HIS A 266 -25.69 10.29 -8.30
CA HIS A 266 -24.29 10.15 -8.73
C HIS A 266 -24.16 9.73 -10.19
N ARG A 267 -25.28 9.63 -10.93
CA ARG A 267 -25.34 9.03 -12.26
C ARG A 267 -24.32 9.60 -13.23
N GLU A 268 -24.26 10.92 -13.33
CA GLU A 268 -23.35 11.61 -14.26
C GLU A 268 -21.89 11.32 -13.95
N MET A 269 -21.51 11.42 -12.66
CA MET A 269 -20.13 11.15 -12.23
C MET A 269 -19.75 9.68 -12.40
N ILE A 270 -20.63 8.73 -12.07
CA ILE A 270 -20.36 7.30 -12.26
C ILE A 270 -20.14 6.97 -13.74
N ILE A 271 -21.02 7.47 -14.63
CA ILE A 271 -20.87 7.26 -16.08
C ILE A 271 -19.57 7.91 -16.58
N ARG A 272 -19.24 9.11 -16.09
CA ARG A 272 -18.00 9.82 -16.42
C ARG A 272 -16.76 8.99 -16.06
N LEU A 273 -16.74 8.38 -14.87
CA LEU A 273 -15.64 7.52 -14.41
C LEU A 273 -15.53 6.23 -15.24
N PHE A 274 -16.64 5.54 -15.53
CA PHE A 274 -16.60 4.35 -16.40
C PHE A 274 -16.15 4.68 -17.83
N ASN A 275 -16.62 5.79 -18.39
CA ASN A 275 -16.18 6.25 -19.71
C ASN A 275 -14.67 6.54 -19.74
N ASN A 276 -14.11 7.05 -18.64
CA ASN A 276 -12.66 7.26 -18.51
C ASN A 276 -11.88 5.94 -18.55
N LEU A 277 -12.48 4.85 -18.06
CA LEU A 277 -11.94 3.49 -18.17
C LEU A 277 -12.21 2.83 -19.53
N GLY A 278 -12.86 3.53 -20.47
CA GLY A 278 -13.26 2.99 -21.77
C GLY A 278 -14.48 2.07 -21.73
N VAL A 279 -15.29 2.14 -20.67
CA VAL A 279 -16.48 1.32 -20.46
C VAL A 279 -17.75 2.14 -20.74
N SER A 280 -18.55 1.70 -21.72
CA SER A 280 -19.89 2.26 -21.94
C SER A 280 -20.88 1.69 -20.92
N VAL A 281 -21.67 2.56 -20.28
CA VAL A 281 -22.65 2.16 -19.26
C VAL A 281 -24.08 2.44 -19.69
N ASP A 282 -24.88 1.39 -19.73
CA ASP A 282 -26.33 1.44 -19.87
C ASP A 282 -26.97 1.43 -18.47
N THR A 283 -27.65 2.52 -18.10
CA THR A 283 -28.31 2.59 -16.79
C THR A 283 -29.60 1.79 -16.79
N LEU A 284 -29.62 0.71 -16.02
CA LEU A 284 -30.77 -0.18 -15.89
C LEU A 284 -31.81 0.37 -14.92
N THR A 285 -33.08 0.01 -15.15
CA THR A 285 -34.17 0.27 -14.21
C THR A 285 -34.25 -0.88 -13.20
N PRO A 286 -34.21 -0.60 -11.87
CA PRO A 286 -34.32 -1.64 -10.85
C PRO A 286 -35.56 -2.52 -11.03
N LYS A 287 -35.35 -3.84 -11.08
CA LYS A 287 -36.45 -4.82 -11.18
C LYS A 287 -37.25 -4.94 -9.89
N TYR A 288 -36.61 -4.62 -8.77
CA TYR A 288 -37.18 -4.57 -7.44
C TYR A 288 -36.44 -3.50 -6.65
N THR A 289 -37.14 -2.90 -5.69
CA THR A 289 -36.60 -1.80 -4.85
C THR A 289 -36.61 -2.15 -3.37
N LYS A 290 -37.11 -3.34 -3.01
CA LYS A 290 -37.15 -3.85 -1.64
C LYS A 290 -36.19 -5.03 -1.49
N PRO A 291 -35.38 -5.06 -0.43
CA PRO A 291 -34.53 -6.18 -0.13
C PRO A 291 -35.34 -7.42 0.26
N ALA A 292 -34.73 -8.59 0.16
CA ALA A 292 -35.30 -9.82 0.69
C ALA A 292 -35.31 -9.81 2.24
N SER A 293 -36.14 -10.66 2.84
CA SER A 293 -36.17 -10.82 4.30
C SER A 293 -34.83 -11.31 4.85
N GLY A 294 -34.46 -10.84 6.04
CA GLY A 294 -33.20 -11.15 6.70
C GLY A 294 -32.20 -9.99 6.68
N PRO A 295 -31.00 -10.16 7.27
CA PRO A 295 -30.03 -9.07 7.41
C PRO A 295 -29.20 -8.81 6.14
N GLY A 296 -29.21 -9.72 5.17
CA GLY A 296 -28.26 -9.69 4.05
C GLY A 296 -26.89 -10.24 4.46
N ARG A 297 -25.87 -9.94 3.66
CA ARG A 297 -24.49 -10.43 3.86
C ARG A 297 -23.48 -9.32 3.58
N MET A 298 -22.64 -9.06 4.57
CA MET A 298 -21.49 -8.17 4.46
C MET A 298 -20.29 -8.74 5.22
N GLU A 299 -19.10 -8.28 4.87
CA GLU A 299 -17.87 -8.63 5.58
C GLU A 299 -17.04 -7.36 5.83
N VAL A 300 -16.38 -7.32 6.98
CA VAL A 300 -15.55 -6.21 7.43
C VAL A 300 -14.13 -6.72 7.67
N VAL A 301 -13.15 -6.11 7.02
CA VAL A 301 -11.72 -6.37 7.21
C VAL A 301 -11.08 -5.14 7.81
N VAL A 302 -10.43 -5.28 8.96
CA VAL A 302 -9.78 -4.17 9.67
C VAL A 302 -8.27 -4.19 9.42
N HIS A 303 -7.74 -3.05 9.01
CA HIS A 303 -6.32 -2.78 8.84
C HIS A 303 -5.82 -1.84 9.94
N SER A 304 -5.50 -2.41 11.11
CA SER A 304 -5.19 -1.65 12.31
C SER A 304 -4.03 -0.65 12.14
N LEU A 305 -2.97 -1.00 11.41
CA LEU A 305 -1.83 -0.10 11.13
C LEU A 305 -2.22 1.13 10.30
N ARG A 306 -3.30 1.03 9.52
CA ARG A 306 -3.87 2.17 8.78
C ARG A 306 -4.98 2.87 9.57
N SER A 307 -5.54 2.26 10.61
CA SER A 307 -6.83 2.65 11.21
C SER A 307 -7.91 2.79 10.11
N LEU A 308 -8.02 1.72 9.30
CA LEU A 308 -8.91 1.63 8.15
C LEU A 308 -9.72 0.34 8.22
N ALA A 309 -11.02 0.40 7.89
CA ALA A 309 -11.86 -0.79 7.70
C ALA A 309 -12.38 -0.85 6.27
N GLU A 310 -12.23 -2.01 5.62
CA GLU A 310 -12.82 -2.31 4.31
C GLU A 310 -14.11 -3.11 4.53
N ILE A 311 -15.24 -2.59 4.06
CA ILE A 311 -16.58 -3.16 4.22
C ILE A 311 -17.09 -3.57 2.83
N THR A 312 -17.30 -4.87 2.61
CA THR A 312 -17.86 -5.37 1.35
C THR A 312 -19.30 -5.81 1.60
N ILE A 313 -20.26 -5.20 0.89
CA ILE A 313 -21.65 -5.64 0.91
C ILE A 313 -21.87 -6.60 -0.25
N PHE A 314 -22.20 -7.86 0.07
CA PHE A 314 -22.50 -8.87 -0.92
C PHE A 314 -23.98 -8.90 -1.29
N GLU A 315 -24.85 -8.78 -0.30
CA GLU A 315 -26.29 -8.91 -0.46
C GLU A 315 -27.02 -7.99 0.53
N PHE A 316 -28.02 -7.26 0.04
CA PHE A 316 -28.88 -6.43 0.88
C PHE A 316 -30.13 -7.21 1.35
N GLY A 317 -30.29 -7.31 2.66
CA GLY A 317 -31.54 -7.74 3.32
C GLY A 317 -32.25 -6.58 4.02
N GLU A 318 -33.50 -6.77 4.43
CA GLU A 318 -34.27 -5.78 5.22
C GLU A 318 -33.50 -5.27 6.47
N GLY A 319 -32.66 -6.13 7.07
CA GLY A 319 -31.83 -5.79 8.22
C GLY A 319 -30.43 -5.24 7.90
N ALA A 320 -30.06 -5.03 6.63
CA ALA A 320 -28.69 -4.70 6.24
C ALA A 320 -28.18 -3.40 6.88
N ILE A 321 -29.02 -2.37 6.94
CA ILE A 321 -28.67 -1.09 7.59
C ILE A 321 -28.49 -1.25 9.10
N ALA A 322 -29.29 -2.11 9.75
CA ALA A 322 -29.15 -2.38 11.17
C ALA A 322 -27.84 -3.15 11.46
N LEU A 323 -27.52 -4.13 10.62
CA LEU A 323 -26.25 -4.86 10.66
C LEU A 323 -25.05 -3.93 10.45
N LEU A 324 -25.09 -3.06 9.43
CA LEU A 324 -24.03 -2.08 9.18
C LEU A 324 -23.82 -1.16 10.39
N LYS A 325 -24.89 -0.64 11.00
CA LYS A 325 -24.79 0.16 12.22
C LYS A 325 -24.15 -0.60 13.38
N GLN A 326 -24.41 -1.90 13.50
CA GLN A 326 -23.77 -2.74 14.52
C GLN A 326 -22.27 -2.88 14.25
N GLU A 327 -21.86 -3.13 13.01
CA GLU A 327 -20.45 -3.20 12.65
C GLU A 327 -19.74 -1.84 12.84
N MET A 328 -20.37 -0.73 12.41
CA MET A 328 -19.85 0.61 12.64
C MET A 328 -19.64 0.91 14.13
N ARG A 329 -20.54 0.46 15.02
CA ARG A 329 -20.34 0.62 16.47
C ARG A 329 -19.09 -0.09 16.98
N LYS A 330 -18.79 -1.29 16.47
CA LYS A 330 -17.54 -2.00 16.81
C LYS A 330 -16.33 -1.20 16.32
N LEU A 331 -16.38 -0.73 15.07
CA LEU A 331 -15.32 0.08 14.48
C LEU A 331 -15.11 1.41 15.23
N PHE A 332 -16.16 2.01 15.78
CA PHE A 332 -16.06 3.20 16.63
C PHE A 332 -15.39 2.91 17.97
N ILE A 333 -15.71 1.77 18.59
CA ILE A 333 -15.07 1.33 19.85
C ILE A 333 -13.58 1.07 19.62
N ASP A 334 -13.23 0.49 18.48
CA ASP A 334 -11.84 0.21 18.09
C ASP A 334 -11.11 1.45 17.53
N GLU A 335 -11.74 2.64 17.59
CA GLU A 335 -11.20 3.92 17.12
C GLU A 335 -10.71 3.88 15.65
N ILE A 336 -11.36 3.05 14.83
CA ILE A 336 -11.08 3.00 13.40
C ILE A 336 -11.54 4.31 12.77
N GLN A 337 -10.65 4.95 12.01
CA GLN A 337 -10.80 6.33 11.57
C GLN A 337 -11.47 6.47 10.20
N VAL A 338 -11.25 5.52 9.29
CA VAL A 338 -11.74 5.59 7.90
C VAL A 338 -12.37 4.26 7.52
N PHE A 339 -13.60 4.29 7.02
CA PHE A 339 -14.30 3.11 6.50
C PHE A 339 -14.41 3.24 4.99
N GLU A 340 -13.95 2.24 4.26
CA GLU A 340 -14.10 2.11 2.81
C GLU A 340 -15.16 1.05 2.54
N LEU A 341 -16.27 1.45 1.93
CA LEU A 341 -17.42 0.59 1.68
C LEU A 341 -17.58 0.36 0.18
N TYR A 342 -17.73 -0.92 -0.17
CA TYR A 342 -17.96 -1.39 -1.53
C TYR A 342 -19.35 -2.02 -1.63
N LEU A 343 -20.19 -1.50 -2.51
CA LEU A 343 -21.47 -2.13 -2.88
C LEU A 343 -21.56 -2.34 -4.40
N SER A 344 -22.23 -3.41 -4.81
CA SER A 344 -22.29 -3.79 -6.22
C SER A 344 -23.25 -2.91 -7.01
N LEU A 345 -22.80 -2.31 -8.10
CA LEU A 345 -23.65 -1.65 -9.10
C LEU A 345 -24.40 -2.65 -10.00
N ASN A 346 -24.14 -3.95 -9.84
CA ASN A 346 -24.87 -5.02 -10.53
C ASN A 346 -26.14 -5.43 -9.78
N ASP A 347 -26.33 -4.96 -8.53
CA ASP A 347 -27.53 -5.22 -7.73
C ASP A 347 -28.60 -4.13 -7.95
N PRO A 348 -29.85 -4.47 -8.31
CA PRO A 348 -30.99 -3.55 -8.36
C PRO A 348 -31.20 -2.68 -7.11
N LEU A 349 -30.70 -3.11 -5.95
CA LEU A 349 -30.81 -2.38 -4.69
C LEU A 349 -29.73 -1.31 -4.50
N ALA A 350 -28.73 -1.22 -5.37
CA ALA A 350 -27.69 -0.20 -5.24
C ALA A 350 -28.25 1.22 -5.15
N PRO A 351 -29.16 1.69 -6.04
CA PRO A 351 -29.70 3.05 -5.96
C PRO A 351 -30.39 3.39 -4.63
N PRO A 352 -31.40 2.64 -4.14
CA PRO A 352 -32.03 2.98 -2.86
C PRO A 352 -31.09 2.78 -1.66
N MET A 353 -30.15 1.82 -1.72
CA MET A 353 -29.22 1.59 -0.61
C MET A 353 -28.14 2.68 -0.52
N THR A 354 -27.68 3.22 -1.64
CA THR A 354 -26.77 4.38 -1.64
C THR A 354 -27.36 5.55 -0.88
N THR A 355 -28.63 5.92 -1.12
CA THR A 355 -29.30 6.98 -0.35
C THR A 355 -29.29 6.68 1.15
N ARG A 356 -29.57 5.42 1.54
CA ARG A 356 -29.57 5.01 2.94
C ARG A 356 -28.17 5.05 3.58
N LEU A 357 -27.11 4.80 2.81
CA LEU A 357 -25.73 4.92 3.27
C LEU A 357 -25.32 6.39 3.43
N GLU A 358 -25.74 7.26 2.52
CA GLU A 358 -25.53 8.71 2.62
C GLU A 358 -26.23 9.30 3.86
N GLU A 359 -27.45 8.83 4.19
CA GLU A 359 -28.14 9.19 5.43
C GLU A 359 -27.36 8.78 6.70
N LEU A 360 -26.46 7.80 6.61
CA LEU A 360 -25.55 7.42 7.70
C LEU A 360 -24.25 8.25 7.71
N GLY A 361 -24.04 9.10 6.72
CA GLY A 361 -22.86 9.93 6.55
C GLY A 361 -21.73 9.29 5.74
N PHE A 362 -22.00 8.22 4.99
CA PHE A 362 -21.08 7.79 3.93
C PHE A 362 -21.16 8.77 2.77
N ILE A 363 -20.05 8.97 2.07
CA ILE A 363 -20.01 9.80 0.86
C ILE A 363 -19.48 8.96 -0.30
N PHE A 364 -20.01 9.20 -1.50
CA PHE A 364 -19.48 8.60 -2.72
C PHE A 364 -18.08 9.15 -3.02
N THR A 365 -17.13 8.27 -3.32
CA THR A 365 -15.75 8.68 -3.66
C THR A 365 -15.19 8.02 -4.91
N GLY A 366 -15.92 7.14 -5.57
CA GLY A 366 -15.51 6.58 -6.85
C GLY A 366 -16.17 5.26 -7.21
N ILE A 367 -15.60 4.58 -8.20
CA ILE A 367 -15.97 3.23 -8.63
C ILE A 367 -14.73 2.34 -8.64
N LEU A 368 -14.94 1.03 -8.52
CA LEU A 368 -13.89 0.05 -8.72
C LEU A 368 -14.46 -1.11 -9.54
N PRO A 369 -14.02 -1.32 -10.79
CA PRO A 369 -14.50 -2.43 -11.60
C PRO A 369 -13.89 -3.78 -11.19
N GLU A 370 -14.49 -4.86 -11.68
CA GLU A 370 -13.95 -6.24 -11.58
C GLU A 370 -13.61 -6.69 -10.14
N THR A 371 -14.34 -6.17 -9.14
CA THR A 371 -14.27 -6.71 -7.78
C THR A 371 -14.98 -8.07 -7.69
N GLN A 372 -14.85 -8.76 -6.57
CA GLN A 372 -15.57 -10.01 -6.32
C GLN A 372 -17.11 -9.83 -6.38
N ILE A 373 -17.62 -8.63 -6.09
CA ILE A 373 -19.05 -8.29 -6.20
C ILE A 373 -19.39 -7.65 -7.55
N GLY A 374 -18.52 -7.77 -8.55
CA GLY A 374 -18.64 -7.12 -9.86
C GLY A 374 -18.12 -5.69 -9.84
N ASP A 375 -18.75 -4.82 -10.63
CA ASP A 375 -18.43 -3.40 -10.63
C ASP A 375 -19.01 -2.73 -9.37
N ALA A 376 -18.15 -2.14 -8.55
CA ALA A 376 -18.52 -1.62 -7.24
C ALA A 376 -18.58 -0.08 -7.22
N LEU A 377 -19.57 0.44 -6.50
CA LEU A 377 -19.55 1.80 -5.98
C LEU A 377 -18.64 1.84 -4.75
N VAL A 378 -17.74 2.84 -4.69
CA VAL A 378 -16.87 3.10 -3.55
C VAL A 378 -17.45 4.27 -2.76
N MET A 379 -17.68 4.05 -1.48
CA MET A 379 -18.11 5.08 -0.54
C MET A 379 -17.19 5.10 0.68
N GLN A 380 -17.03 6.25 1.32
CA GLN A 380 -16.23 6.37 2.53
C GLN A 380 -17.00 7.02 3.68
N TYR A 381 -16.69 6.60 4.91
CA TYR A 381 -17.11 7.26 6.13
C TYR A 381 -15.89 7.63 6.96
N PHE A 382 -15.86 8.85 7.50
CA PHE A 382 -14.78 9.30 8.37
C PHE A 382 -15.26 9.40 9.82
N ASN A 383 -14.56 8.74 10.73
CA ASN A 383 -14.81 8.77 12.17
C ASN A 383 -13.79 9.70 12.84
N GLY A 384 -14.20 10.95 13.09
CA GLY A 384 -13.33 11.95 13.72
C GLY A 384 -12.16 12.42 12.86
N VAL A 385 -12.15 12.12 11.56
CA VAL A 385 -11.15 12.62 10.61
C VAL A 385 -11.74 13.76 9.79
N TYR A 386 -11.00 14.87 9.73
CA TYR A 386 -11.22 15.98 8.82
C TYR A 386 -10.24 15.87 7.65
N ILE A 387 -10.74 16.06 6.43
CA ILE A 387 -9.92 16.05 5.20
C ILE A 387 -9.80 17.49 4.71
N ASP A 388 -8.60 18.05 4.79
CA ASP A 388 -8.26 19.29 4.10
C ASP A 388 -8.04 18.98 2.62
N TYR A 389 -9.08 19.23 1.82
CA TYR A 389 -9.09 19.01 0.39
C TYR A 389 -7.98 19.78 -0.35
N ASP A 390 -7.54 20.92 0.20
CA ASP A 390 -6.53 21.77 -0.45
C ASP A 390 -5.10 21.19 -0.33
N GLN A 391 -4.89 20.16 0.52
CA GLN A 391 -3.60 19.44 0.59
C GLN A 391 -3.50 18.28 -0.41
N ILE A 392 -4.57 17.96 -1.15
CA ILE A 392 -4.61 16.81 -2.05
C ILE A 392 -4.03 17.21 -3.41
N VAL A 393 -2.86 16.67 -3.76
CA VAL A 393 -2.21 16.95 -5.04
C VAL A 393 -2.75 15.98 -6.11
N LEU A 394 -3.37 16.53 -7.14
CA LEU A 394 -3.97 15.78 -8.25
C LEU A 394 -3.42 16.21 -9.59
N VAL A 395 -3.13 15.24 -10.46
CA VAL A 395 -2.54 15.47 -11.78
C VAL A 395 -3.59 15.53 -12.89
N SER A 396 -4.59 14.66 -12.88
CA SER A 396 -5.58 14.59 -13.94
C SER A 396 -6.74 15.56 -13.71
N GLU A 397 -7.33 16.07 -14.79
CA GLU A 397 -8.52 16.91 -14.74
C GLU A 397 -9.72 16.16 -14.15
N LEU A 398 -9.87 14.86 -14.46
CA LEU A 398 -10.97 14.06 -13.94
C LEU A 398 -10.86 13.83 -12.42
N ALA A 399 -9.65 13.58 -11.90
CA ALA A 399 -9.48 13.46 -10.45
C ALA A 399 -9.81 14.77 -9.74
N GLN A 400 -9.47 15.93 -10.33
CA GLN A 400 -9.84 17.24 -9.79
C GLN A 400 -11.36 17.47 -9.86
N GLU A 401 -12.00 17.12 -10.98
CA GLU A 401 -13.46 17.15 -11.13
C GLU A 401 -14.16 16.29 -10.06
N LEU A 402 -13.65 15.08 -9.83
CA LEU A 402 -14.16 14.17 -8.82
C LEU A 402 -13.93 14.73 -7.40
N LEU A 403 -12.78 15.34 -7.11
CA LEU A 403 -12.51 15.94 -5.80
C LEU A 403 -13.51 17.06 -5.48
N GLU A 404 -13.78 17.95 -6.44
CA GLU A 404 -14.76 19.03 -6.28
C GLU A 404 -16.18 18.47 -6.13
N TYR A 405 -16.52 17.41 -6.87
CA TYR A 405 -17.77 16.70 -6.70
C TYR A 405 -17.91 16.12 -5.28
N ILE A 406 -16.88 15.45 -4.77
CA ILE A 406 -16.87 14.89 -3.42
C ILE A 406 -17.01 16.02 -2.39
N LYS A 407 -16.22 17.08 -2.50
CA LYS A 407 -16.25 18.24 -1.60
C LYS A 407 -17.65 18.86 -1.52
N LYS A 408 -18.36 18.97 -2.65
CA LYS A 408 -19.73 19.49 -2.70
C LYS A 408 -20.76 18.58 -2.02
N ASN A 409 -20.52 17.26 -2.02
CA ASN A 409 -21.43 16.27 -1.44
C ASN A 409 -20.99 15.81 -0.04
N ASP A 410 -19.84 16.27 0.45
CA ASP A 410 -19.40 16.03 1.82
C ASP A 410 -20.18 16.92 2.80
N PRO A 411 -21.03 16.35 3.68
CA PRO A 411 -21.82 17.15 4.61
C PRO A 411 -20.96 17.90 5.65
N ARG A 412 -19.65 17.65 5.71
CA ARG A 412 -18.71 18.23 6.68
C ARG A 412 -17.81 19.32 6.07
N SER A 413 -17.86 19.53 4.75
CA SER A 413 -16.98 20.49 4.06
C SER A 413 -17.38 21.96 4.24
N GLY A 414 -18.51 22.23 4.92
CA GLY A 414 -19.08 23.56 5.13
C GLY A 414 -19.29 23.98 6.58
N SER A 415 -18.71 23.28 7.56
CA SER A 415 -18.86 23.55 9.00
C SER A 415 -17.56 23.89 9.70
#